data_AF-A0A135VYL5-F1
#
_entry.id   AF-A0A135VYL5-F1
#
_cell.length_a   1.000
_cell.length_b   1.000
_cell.length_c   1.000
_cell.angle_alpha   90.00
_cell.angle_beta   90.00
_cell.angle_gamma   90.00
#
_symmetry.space_group_name_H-M   'P 1'
#
loop_
_entity.id
_entity.type
_entity.pdbx_description
1 polymer ?
#
loop_
_entity_poly.entity_id
_entity_poly.type
_entity_poly.pdbx_seq_one_letter_code
_entity_poly.pdbx_strand_id
1 'polypeptide(L)'
;MGKRRATGRETKRLAAARIETLWEQASKAAKTDKDGARRRMLIADRVAQKARIKIPRHIKRRVCSDCGHVLIPGENCRVRIRQNRSRHLSVTCLECGRITRFYVG
;
A
#
# COMPACT_ATOMS: atom_id res chain seq x y z
N MET A 1 7.02 36.84 -8.59
CA MET A 1 5.68 36.20 -8.58
C MET A 1 5.66 35.11 -7.51
N GLY A 2 5.17 35.39 -6.31
CA GLY A 2 5.21 34.45 -5.18
C GLY A 2 4.18 33.33 -5.32
N LYS A 3 4.60 32.06 -5.29
CA LYS A 3 3.67 30.92 -5.32
C LYS A 3 2.78 30.98 -4.08
N ARG A 4 1.45 31.07 -4.25
CA ARG A 4 0.50 30.93 -3.15
C ARG A 4 0.72 29.57 -2.48
N ARG A 5 0.80 29.53 -1.15
CA ARG A 5 0.91 28.27 -0.41
C ARG A 5 -0.40 27.50 -0.57
N ALA A 6 -0.32 26.25 -1.01
CA ALA A 6 -1.49 25.37 -1.13
C ALA A 6 -2.19 25.23 0.22
N THR A 7 -3.52 25.18 0.20
CA THR A 7 -4.30 24.95 1.42
C THR A 7 -4.03 23.55 1.98
N GLY A 8 -4.34 23.32 3.27
CA GLY A 8 -4.21 21.98 3.85
C GLY A 8 -5.06 20.93 3.13
N ARG A 9 -6.25 21.32 2.64
CA ARG A 9 -7.14 20.43 1.86
C ARG A 9 -6.55 20.09 0.49
N GLU A 10 -6.01 21.08 -0.19
CA GLU A 10 -5.35 20.91 -1.50
C GLU A 10 -4.09 20.03 -1.38
N THR A 11 -3.27 20.27 -0.35
CA THR A 11 -2.09 19.44 -0.06
C THR A 11 -2.47 17.96 0.12
N LYS A 12 -3.54 17.67 0.88
CA LYS A 12 -4.05 16.32 1.06
C LYS A 12 -4.55 15.70 -0.25
N ARG A 13 -5.24 16.48 -1.09
CA ARG A 13 -5.72 16.03 -2.41
C ARG A 13 -4.57 15.68 -3.34
N LEU A 14 -3.56 16.54 -3.42
CA LEU A 14 -2.36 16.32 -4.24
C LEU A 14 -1.56 15.11 -3.74
N ALA A 15 -1.43 14.94 -2.43
CA ALA A 15 -0.79 13.77 -1.84
C ALA A 15 -1.54 12.47 -2.17
N ALA A 16 -2.87 12.47 -2.09
CA ALA A 16 -3.69 11.32 -2.47
C ALA A 16 -3.52 10.97 -3.97
N ALA A 17 -3.59 11.96 -4.85
CA ALA A 17 -3.35 11.76 -6.28
C ALA A 17 -1.94 11.20 -6.55
N ARG A 18 -0.92 11.70 -5.85
CA ARG A 18 0.45 11.19 -5.98
C ARG A 18 0.59 9.74 -5.54
N ILE A 19 -0.09 9.34 -4.47
CA ILE A 19 -0.11 7.96 -3.98
C ILE A 19 -0.74 7.04 -5.03
N GLU A 20 -1.85 7.44 -5.66
CA GLU A 20 -2.48 6.65 -6.74
C GLU A 20 -1.53 6.47 -7.93
N THR A 21 -0.85 7.54 -8.37
CA THR A 21 0.13 7.44 -9.47
C THR A 21 1.28 6.50 -9.13
N LEU A 22 1.84 6.59 -7.91
CA LEU A 22 2.91 5.71 -7.46
C LEU A 22 2.44 4.26 -7.38
N TRP A 23 1.22 4.03 -6.92
CA TRP A 23 0.60 2.71 -6.88
C TRP A 23 0.41 2.13 -8.27
N GLU A 24 -0.10 2.91 -9.23
CA GLU A 24 -0.31 2.43 -10.59
C GLU A 24 1.01 1.95 -11.22
N GLN A 25 2.07 2.76 -11.09
CA GLN A 25 3.41 2.40 -11.56
C GLN A 25 3.97 1.16 -10.84
N ALA A 26 3.83 1.11 -9.51
CA ALA A 26 4.30 -0.02 -8.71
C ALA A 26 3.56 -1.32 -9.08
N SER A 27 2.25 -1.26 -9.26
CA SER A 27 1.42 -2.42 -9.59
C SER A 27 1.75 -3.01 -10.96
N LYS A 28 2.03 -2.17 -11.96
CA LYS A 28 2.48 -2.60 -13.29
C LYS A 28 3.87 -3.24 -13.26
N ALA A 29 4.77 -2.71 -12.44
CA ALA A 29 6.14 -3.21 -12.30
C ALA A 29 6.28 -4.40 -11.34
N ALA A 30 5.27 -4.73 -10.54
CA ALA A 30 5.40 -5.65 -9.41
C ALA A 30 5.91 -7.05 -9.76
N LYS A 31 5.68 -7.53 -10.99
CA LYS A 31 6.16 -8.83 -11.46
C LYS A 31 7.54 -8.79 -12.10
N THR A 32 7.88 -7.69 -12.77
CA THR A 32 9.10 -7.55 -13.57
C THR A 32 10.23 -6.85 -12.81
N ASP A 33 9.89 -5.94 -11.90
CA ASP A 33 10.80 -5.12 -11.10
C ASP A 33 10.23 -4.96 -9.68
N LYS A 34 10.40 -6.02 -8.88
CA LYS A 34 9.90 -6.08 -7.49
C LYS A 34 10.49 -4.98 -6.60
N ASP A 35 11.80 -4.74 -6.71
CA ASP A 35 12.50 -3.75 -5.89
C ASP A 35 12.12 -2.32 -6.27
N GLY A 36 11.98 -2.02 -7.55
CA GLY A 36 11.49 -0.71 -7.98
C GLY A 36 10.01 -0.51 -7.62
N ALA A 37 9.17 -1.54 -7.69
CA ALA A 37 7.79 -1.46 -7.19
C ALA A 37 7.76 -1.18 -5.69
N ARG A 38 8.56 -1.90 -4.90
CA ARG A 38 8.74 -1.69 -3.46
C ARG A 38 9.18 -0.25 -3.16
N ARG A 39 10.20 0.26 -3.86
CA ARG A 39 10.72 1.62 -3.66
C ARG A 39 9.63 2.68 -3.88
N ARG A 40 8.81 2.52 -4.93
CA ARG A 40 7.66 3.42 -5.18
C ARG A 40 6.64 3.37 -4.04
N MET A 41 6.36 2.20 -3.48
CA MET A 41 5.45 2.07 -2.34
C MET A 41 5.99 2.68 -1.05
N LEU A 42 7.30 2.56 -0.79
CA LEU A 42 7.93 3.24 0.34
C LEU A 42 7.86 4.77 0.20
N ILE A 43 7.98 5.28 -1.03
CA ILE A 43 7.77 6.72 -1.31
C ILE A 43 6.32 7.11 -1.05
N ALA A 44 5.36 6.30 -1.53
CA ALA A 44 3.93 6.56 -1.31
C ALA A 44 3.58 6.60 0.19
N ASP A 45 4.17 5.72 1.00
CA ASP A 45 3.98 5.73 2.45
C ASP A 45 4.53 6.99 3.10
N ARG A 46 5.74 7.43 2.73
CA ARG A 46 6.30 8.72 3.20
C ARG A 46 5.43 9.91 2.81
N VAL A 47 4.86 9.91 1.60
CA VAL A 47 3.93 10.96 1.15
C VAL A 47 2.67 10.97 2.03
N ALA A 48 2.11 9.80 2.32
CA ALA A 48 0.94 9.66 3.17
C ALA A 48 1.21 10.17 4.60
N GLN A 49 2.34 9.77 5.19
CA GLN A 49 2.78 10.20 6.52
C GLN A 49 2.96 11.72 6.58
N LYS A 50 3.68 12.31 5.62
CA LYS A 50 3.95 13.75 5.58
C LYS A 50 2.68 14.58 5.42
N ALA A 51 1.75 14.13 4.59
CA ALA A 51 0.47 14.79 4.38
C ALA A 51 -0.58 14.45 5.46
N ARG A 52 -0.24 13.57 6.42
CA ARG A 52 -1.15 13.03 7.45
C ARG A 52 -2.46 12.49 6.87
N ILE A 53 -2.35 11.72 5.78
CA ILE A 53 -3.48 11.04 5.14
C ILE A 53 -3.32 9.52 5.23
N LYS A 54 -4.44 8.80 5.17
CA LYS A 54 -4.43 7.34 5.08
C LYS A 54 -4.18 6.94 3.62
N ILE A 55 -3.33 5.93 3.41
CA ILE A 55 -3.26 5.25 2.10
C ILE A 55 -4.64 4.65 1.79
N PRO A 56 -5.17 4.84 0.56
CA PRO A 56 -6.44 4.26 0.13
C PRO A 56 -6.54 2.75 0.39
N ARG A 57 -7.72 2.26 0.78
CA ARG A 57 -7.91 0.87 1.23
C ARG A 57 -7.54 -0.16 0.16
N HIS A 58 -7.80 0.12 -1.12
CA HIS A 58 -7.46 -0.77 -2.23
C HIS A 58 -5.94 -0.93 -2.42
N ILE A 59 -5.15 0.09 -2.05
CA ILE A 59 -3.69 0.04 -2.08
C ILE A 59 -3.17 -0.68 -0.83
N LYS A 60 -3.65 -0.24 0.34
CA LYS A 60 -3.18 -0.75 1.64
C LYS A 60 -3.32 -2.27 1.79
N ARG A 61 -4.32 -2.89 1.16
CA ARG A 61 -4.53 -4.35 1.19
C ARG A 61 -3.61 -5.13 0.25
N ARG A 62 -2.99 -4.46 -0.72
CA ARG A 62 -2.14 -5.07 -1.77
C ARG A 62 -0.66 -4.79 -1.56
N VAL A 63 -0.28 -4.23 -0.41
CA VAL A 63 1.09 -3.87 -0.09
C VAL A 63 1.40 -4.37 1.32
N CYS A 64 2.56 -4.98 1.50
CA CYS A 64 3.02 -5.39 2.81
C CYS A 64 3.24 -4.15 3.68
N SER A 65 2.57 -4.09 4.83
CA SER A 65 2.65 -2.96 5.76
C SER A 65 4.01 -2.78 6.43
N ASP A 66 4.92 -3.74 6.25
CA ASP A 66 6.22 -3.79 6.90
C ASP A 66 7.34 -3.58 5.88
N CYS A 67 7.50 -4.50 4.92
CA CYS A 67 8.58 -4.37 3.94
C CYS A 67 8.23 -3.51 2.71
N GLY A 68 6.96 -3.16 2.49
CA GLY A 68 6.52 -2.32 1.36
C GLY A 68 6.40 -3.02 0.00
N HIS A 69 6.62 -4.34 -0.07
CA HIS A 69 6.42 -5.09 -1.32
C HIS A 69 4.94 -5.09 -1.74
N VAL A 70 4.70 -5.00 -3.06
CA VAL A 70 3.39 -5.29 -3.63
C VAL A 70 3.12 -6.79 -3.48
N LEU A 71 1.96 -7.12 -2.93
CA LEU A 71 1.55 -8.48 -2.62
C LEU A 71 0.80 -9.08 -3.82
N ILE A 72 1.37 -10.13 -4.40
CA ILE A 72 0.81 -10.90 -5.51
C ILE A 72 0.47 -12.31 -5.00
N PRO A 73 -0.83 -12.65 -4.89
CA PRO A 73 -1.26 -13.98 -4.45
C PRO A 73 -0.69 -15.08 -5.34
N GLY A 74 -0.13 -16.11 -4.72
CA GLY A 74 0.48 -17.24 -5.43
C GLY A 74 1.95 -17.03 -5.83
N GLU A 75 2.45 -15.78 -5.78
CA GLU A 75 3.85 -15.48 -6.07
C GLU A 75 4.63 -15.15 -4.79
N ASN A 76 4.35 -13.99 -4.17
CA ASN A 76 5.07 -13.52 -2.98
C ASN A 76 4.17 -13.30 -1.76
N CYS A 77 2.90 -13.71 -1.85
CA CYS A 77 2.01 -13.71 -0.71
C CYS A 77 1.09 -14.93 -0.67
N ARG A 78 0.77 -15.35 0.55
CA ARG A 78 -0.16 -16.44 0.83
C ARG A 78 -1.43 -15.88 1.46
N VAL A 79 -2.56 -16.10 0.79
CA VAL A 79 -3.89 -15.70 1.28
C VAL A 79 -4.63 -16.92 1.80
N ARG A 80 -5.17 -16.85 3.02
CA ARG A 80 -5.98 -17.91 3.64
C ARG A 80 -7.27 -17.31 4.19
N ILE A 81 -8.40 -17.93 3.89
CA ILE A 81 -9.66 -17.65 4.57
C ILE A 81 -9.71 -18.49 5.84
N ARG A 82 -9.99 -17.85 6.97
CA ARG A 82 -10.11 -18.48 8.28
C ARG A 82 -11.51 -18.21 8.83
N GLN A 83 -12.09 -19.23 9.46
CA GLN A 83 -13.40 -19.16 10.10
C GLN A 83 -13.33 -19.48 11.61
N ASN A 84 -12.14 -19.73 12.15
CA ASN A 84 -11.99 -20.00 13.57
C ASN A 84 -12.07 -18.70 14.40
N ARG A 85 -12.84 -18.73 15.50
CA ARG A 85 -13.15 -17.58 16.38
C ARG A 85 -13.90 -16.43 15.70
N SER A 86 -13.35 -15.87 14.63
CA SER A 86 -13.97 -14.82 13.81
C SER A 86 -13.57 -15.01 12.35
N ARG A 87 -14.50 -14.79 11.42
CA ARG A 87 -14.23 -14.89 9.98
C ARG A 87 -13.23 -13.82 9.56
N HIS A 88 -12.10 -14.21 8.97
CA HIS A 88 -11.07 -13.27 8.53
C HIS A 88 -10.23 -13.81 7.37
N LEU A 89 -9.65 -12.89 6.62
CA LEU A 89 -8.62 -13.14 5.62
C LEU A 89 -7.25 -12.95 6.26
N SER A 90 -6.41 -13.98 6.24
CA SER A 90 -5.01 -13.89 6.67
C SER A 90 -4.12 -13.81 5.42
N VAL A 91 -3.40 -12.72 5.28
CA VAL A 91 -2.43 -12.50 4.19
C VAL A 91 -1.02 -12.52 4.78
N THR A 92 -0.19 -13.46 4.32
CA THR A 92 1.21 -13.59 4.74
C THR A 92 2.10 -13.11 3.61
N CYS A 93 2.98 -12.15 3.89
CA CYS A 93 4.05 -11.76 2.98
C CYS A 93 5.13 -12.83 3.04
N LEU A 94 5.51 -13.39 1.89
CA LEU A 94 6.57 -14.40 1.81
C LEU A 94 7.96 -13.77 1.71
N GLU A 95 8.06 -12.46 1.48
CA GLU A 95 9.34 -11.72 1.44
C GLU A 95 9.86 -11.41 2.86
N CYS A 96 8.99 -11.05 3.81
CA CYS A 96 9.41 -10.70 5.19
C CYS A 96 8.67 -11.46 6.32
N GLY A 97 7.73 -12.34 5.98
CA GLY A 97 6.98 -13.14 6.97
C GLY A 97 5.84 -12.39 7.68
N ARG A 98 5.64 -11.09 7.43
CA ARG A 98 4.55 -10.31 8.05
C ARG A 98 3.18 -10.93 7.74
N ILE A 99 2.37 -11.14 8.78
CA ILE A 99 0.98 -11.61 8.67
C ILE A 99 0.03 -10.44 8.95
N THR A 100 -0.80 -10.12 7.97
CA THR A 100 -1.88 -9.12 8.09
C THR A 100 -3.23 -9.81 8.07
N ARG A 101 -4.13 -9.43 8.98
CA ARG A 101 -5.47 -10.00 9.11
C ARG A 101 -6.53 -8.97 8.74
N PHE A 102 -7.46 -9.34 7.88
CA PHE A 102 -8.64 -8.56 7.53
C PHE A 102 -9.88 -9.29 8.01
N TYR A 103 -10.46 -8.82 9.12
CA TYR A 103 -11.69 -9.36 9.66
C TYR A 103 -12.86 -9.04 8.74
N VAL A 104 -13.72 -10.04 8.53
CA VAL A 104 -14.93 -9.96 7.73
C VAL A 104 -16.07 -10.19 8.71
N GLY A 105 -16.58 -9.10 9.25
CA GLY A 105 -17.65 -9.03 10.25
C GLY A 105 -18.19 -7.62 10.27
#